data_AF-A0A520LLD2-F1
#
_entry.id   AF-A0A520LLD2-F1
#
_cell.length_a   1.000
_cell.length_b   1.000
_cell.length_c   1.000
_cell.angle_alpha   90.00
_cell.angle_beta   90.00
_cell.angle_gamma   90.00
#
_symmetry.space_group_name_H-M   'P 1'
#
loop_
_entity.id
_entity.type
_entity.pdbx_description
1 polymer ?
#
loop_
_entity_poly.entity_id
_entity_poly.type
_entity_poly.pdbx_seq_one_letter_code
_entity_poly.pdbx_strand_id
1 'polypeptide(L)'
;MTREQLQPLQEHDKEEWRQFLLEQLIGFLEQNRDQILTDYENSGLTKLDREAIEAHGLLDFDLSITLHQDKSHGFGLGLGFFKANLIR
;
A
#
# COMPACT_ATOMS: atom_id res chain seq x y z
N MET A 1 -3.70 31.85 19.63
CA MET A 1 -3.89 31.44 18.23
C MET A 1 -4.97 30.38 18.20
N THR A 2 -6.18 30.82 17.89
CA THR A 2 -7.40 30.03 17.94
C THR A 2 -7.40 29.09 16.74
N ARG A 3 -7.62 27.79 16.96
CA ARG A 3 -7.77 26.80 15.87
C ARG A 3 -8.93 27.27 14.99
N GLU A 4 -8.61 27.83 13.83
CA GLU A 4 -9.60 28.17 12.84
C GLU A 4 -10.42 26.91 12.52
N GLN A 5 -11.73 27.08 12.50
CA GLN A 5 -12.68 26.00 12.27
C GLN A 5 -12.41 25.42 10.87
N LEU A 6 -11.71 24.29 10.81
CA LEU A 6 -11.48 23.56 9.58
C LEU A 6 -12.84 23.21 8.96
N GLN A 7 -13.11 23.78 7.78
CA GLN A 7 -14.30 23.42 7.02
C GLN A 7 -14.31 21.91 6.75
N PRO A 8 -15.48 21.25 6.73
CA PRO A 8 -15.56 19.83 6.43
C PRO A 8 -15.03 19.58 5.02
N LEU A 9 -13.93 18.83 4.92
CA LEU A 9 -13.37 18.36 3.64
C LEU A 9 -14.40 17.55 2.87
N GLN A 10 -14.51 17.81 1.56
CA GLN A 10 -15.36 17.02 0.69
C GLN A 10 -14.83 15.58 0.62
N GLU A 11 -15.72 14.59 0.52
CA GLU A 11 -15.28 13.19 0.41
C GLU A 11 -14.43 12.96 -0.84
N HIS A 12 -14.70 13.68 -1.93
CA HIS A 12 -13.89 13.66 -3.15
C HIS A 12 -12.44 14.07 -2.89
N ASP A 13 -12.21 15.20 -2.21
CA ASP A 13 -10.87 15.68 -1.88
C ASP A 13 -10.12 14.68 -0.99
N LYS A 14 -10.84 14.02 -0.07
CA LYS A 14 -10.27 12.95 0.76
C LYS A 14 -9.89 11.74 -0.08
N GLU A 15 -10.74 11.34 -1.03
CA GLU A 15 -10.47 10.23 -1.95
C GLU A 15 -9.25 10.52 -2.85
N GLU A 16 -9.16 11.73 -3.41
CA GLU A 16 -8.04 12.14 -4.25
C GLU A 16 -6.71 12.15 -3.48
N TRP A 17 -6.70 12.73 -2.28
CA TRP A 17 -5.52 12.70 -1.41
C TRP A 17 -5.08 11.26 -1.07
N ARG A 18 -6.06 10.40 -0.83
CA ARG A 18 -5.87 8.99 -0.49
C ARG A 18 -5.27 8.20 -1.64
N GLN A 19 -5.76 8.44 -2.86
CA GLN A 19 -5.20 7.87 -4.08
C GLN A 19 -3.77 8.36 -4.33
N PHE A 20 -3.53 9.66 -4.21
CA PHE A 20 -2.19 10.24 -4.38
C PHE A 20 -1.17 9.62 -3.41
N LEU A 21 -1.53 9.49 -2.12
CA LEU A 21 -0.64 8.86 -1.14
C LEU A 21 -0.33 7.40 -1.46
N LEU A 22 -1.32 6.66 -1.96
CA LEU A 22 -1.11 5.27 -2.35
C LEU A 22 -0.11 5.17 -3.52
N GLU A 23 -0.28 6.00 -4.55
CA GLU A 23 0.64 6.04 -5.69
C GLU A 23 2.07 6.42 -5.25
N GLN A 24 2.22 7.38 -4.35
CA GLN A 24 3.52 7.73 -3.78
C GLN A 24 4.14 6.56 -3.00
N LEU A 25 3.34 5.84 -2.22
CA LEU A 25 3.81 4.70 -1.44
C LEU A 25 4.21 3.52 -2.33
N ILE A 26 3.41 3.19 -3.34
CA ILE A 26 3.74 2.16 -4.33
C ILE A 26 5.03 2.55 -5.06
N GLY A 27 5.11 3.78 -5.57
CA GLY A 27 6.30 4.26 -6.27
C GLY A 27 7.55 4.22 -5.39
N PHE A 28 7.44 4.54 -4.10
CA PHE A 28 8.54 4.40 -3.15
C PHE A 28 8.96 2.93 -2.97
N LEU A 29 8.00 2.01 -2.80
CA LEU A 29 8.30 0.59 -2.63
C LEU A 29 8.94 -0.01 -3.88
N GLU A 30 8.46 0.36 -5.07
CA GLU A 30 9.04 -0.06 -6.35
C GLU A 30 10.47 0.45 -6.52
N GLN A 31 10.73 1.72 -6.22
CA GLN A 31 12.07 2.32 -6.29
C GLN A 31 13.06 1.66 -5.31
N ASN A 32 12.56 1.17 -4.18
CA ASN A 32 13.37 0.53 -3.13
C ASN A 32 13.30 -1.00 -3.17
N ARG A 33 12.72 -1.60 -4.22
CA ARG A 33 12.48 -3.04 -4.31
C ARG A 33 13.74 -3.88 -4.08
N ASP A 34 14.84 -3.54 -4.75
CA ASP A 34 16.11 -4.26 -4.63
C ASP A 34 16.71 -4.16 -3.23
N GLN A 35 16.56 -3.00 -2.58
CA GLN A 35 17.02 -2.79 -1.21
C GLN A 35 16.20 -3.63 -0.23
N ILE A 36 14.87 -3.67 -0.39
CA ILE A 36 13.97 -4.48 0.43
C ILE A 36 14.34 -5.97 0.34
N LEU A 37 14.64 -6.45 -0.86
CA LEU A 37 15.10 -7.83 -1.08
C LEU A 37 16.44 -8.10 -0.38
N THR A 38 17.40 -7.19 -0.55
CA THR A 38 18.72 -7.29 0.06
C THR A 38 18.63 -7.29 1.59
N ASP A 39 17.80 -6.42 2.17
CA ASP A 39 17.56 -6.35 3.60
C ASP A 39 16.89 -7.62 4.13
N TYR A 40 15.94 -8.19 3.37
CA TYR A 40 15.29 -9.45 3.72
C TYR A 40 16.29 -10.63 3.71
N GLU A 41 17.13 -10.74 2.69
CA GLU A 41 18.20 -11.74 2.61
C GLU A 41 19.16 -11.62 3.81
N ASN A 42 19.52 -10.40 4.17
CA ASN A 42 20.42 -10.10 5.29
C ASN A 42 19.77 -10.24 6.67
N SER A 43 18.44 -10.23 6.76
CA SER A 43 17.70 -10.31 8.03
C SER A 43 17.83 -11.66 8.75
N GLY A 44 18.33 -12.70 8.08
CA GLY A 44 18.39 -14.06 8.62
C GLY A 44 17.02 -14.74 8.77
N LEU A 45 15.95 -14.12 8.27
CA LEU A 45 14.59 -14.68 8.21
C LEU A 45 14.39 -15.62 6.99
N THR A 46 15.49 -16.07 6.39
CA THR A 46 15.59 -16.70 5.07
C THR A 46 14.81 -18.01 4.96
N LYS A 47 13.50 -17.89 4.72
CA LYS A 47 12.63 -19.00 4.32
C LYS A 47 12.38 -19.04 2.81
N LEU A 48 12.56 -17.90 2.14
CA LEU A 48 12.36 -17.73 0.71
C LEU A 48 13.62 -17.07 0.16
N ASP A 49 14.09 -17.53 -0.99
CA ASP A 49 15.11 -16.84 -1.76
C ASP A 49 14.47 -15.76 -2.66
N ARG A 50 15.31 -14.86 -3.17
CA ARG A 50 14.88 -13.80 -4.08
C ARG A 50 14.15 -14.34 -5.31
N GLU A 51 14.66 -15.41 -5.89
CA GLU A 51 14.10 -16.02 -7.10
C GLU A 51 12.66 -16.50 -6.87
N ALA A 52 12.38 -17.15 -5.73
CA ALA A 52 11.02 -17.54 -5.36
C ALA A 52 10.12 -16.32 -5.11
N ILE A 53 10.63 -15.28 -4.43
CA ILE A 53 9.86 -14.06 -4.18
C ILE A 53 9.42 -13.41 -5.49
N GLU A 54 10.32 -13.32 -6.47
CA GLU A 54 10.05 -12.72 -7.77
C GLU A 54 9.14 -13.60 -8.64
N ALA A 55 9.42 -14.91 -8.72
CA ALA A 55 8.66 -15.85 -9.55
C ALA A 55 7.20 -15.98 -9.10
N HIS A 56 6.94 -15.81 -7.80
CA HIS A 56 5.59 -15.85 -7.24
C HIS A 56 4.90 -14.47 -7.18
N GLY A 57 5.52 -13.42 -7.71
CA GLY A 57 4.93 -12.08 -7.75
C GLY A 57 4.75 -11.45 -6.36
N LEU A 58 5.54 -11.85 -5.36
CA LEU A 58 5.40 -11.39 -3.97
C LEU A 58 5.92 -9.96 -3.76
N LEU A 59 6.43 -9.31 -4.81
CA LEU A 59 6.82 -7.89 -4.85
C LEU A 59 5.85 -7.04 -5.69
N ASP A 60 4.71 -7.61 -6.10
CA ASP A 60 3.60 -6.80 -6.57
C ASP A 60 3.02 -6.05 -5.35
N PHE A 61 3.49 -4.83 -5.15
CA PHE A 61 3.14 -4.03 -3.99
C PHE A 61 1.68 -3.58 -4.02
N ASP A 62 1.12 -3.32 -5.21
CA ASP A 62 -0.29 -3.00 -5.38
C ASP A 62 -1.18 -4.17 -4.92
N LEU A 63 -0.84 -5.39 -5.36
CA LEU A 63 -1.51 -6.60 -4.92
C LEU A 63 -1.29 -6.88 -3.43
N SER A 64 -0.07 -6.67 -2.92
CA SER A 64 0.28 -6.92 -1.51
C SER A 64 -0.47 -5.98 -0.56
N ILE A 65 -0.60 -4.71 -0.92
CA ILE A 65 -1.37 -3.72 -0.16
C ILE A 65 -2.86 -4.09 -0.17
N THR A 66 -3.39 -4.48 -1.34
CA THR A 66 -4.78 -4.90 -1.50
C THR A 66 -5.10 -6.15 -0.67
N LEU A 67 -4.26 -7.20 -0.74
CA LEU A 67 -4.44 -8.45 -0.01
C LEU A 67 -4.26 -8.29 1.52
N HIS A 68 -3.42 -7.35 1.95
CA HIS A 68 -3.24 -7.07 3.38
C HIS A 68 -4.52 -6.50 4.01
N GLN A 69 -5.31 -5.73 3.26
CA GLN A 69 -6.58 -5.16 3.72
C GLN A 69 -7.68 -6.22 3.85
N ASP A 70 -7.77 -7.17 2.90
CA ASP A 70 -8.75 -8.27 2.97
C ASP A 70 -8.56 -9.14 4.23
N LYS A 71 -7.31 -9.39 4.62
CA LYS A 71 -6.97 -10.13 5.85
C LYS A 71 -7.19 -9.30 7.12
N SER A 72 -7.22 -7.97 7.02
CA SER A 72 -7.31 -7.04 8.15
C SER A 72 -8.62 -6.24 8.13
N HIS A 73 -9.75 -6.95 8.16
CA HIS A 73 -11.12 -6.45 8.37
C HIS A 73 -11.35 -5.55 9.63
N GLY A 74 -10.34 -4.85 10.14
CA GLY A 74 -10.42 -3.95 11.30
C GLY A 74 -9.54 -2.70 11.25
N PHE A 75 -8.80 -2.38 10.18
CA PHE A 75 -8.02 -1.13 10.13
C PHE A 75 -8.66 -0.06 9.24
N GLY A 76 -9.69 0.59 9.77
CA GLY A 76 -9.84 2.06 9.79
C GLY A 76 -9.80 2.87 8.49
N LEU A 77 -9.83 2.27 7.31
CA LEU A 77 -10.06 2.97 6.05
C LEU A 77 -11.47 2.60 5.61
N GLY A 78 -12.40 3.54 5.80
CA GLY A 78 -13.81 3.34 5.51
C GLY A 78 -14.03 2.78 4.09
N LEU A 79 -15.15 2.06 3.94
CA LEU A 79 -15.69 1.36 2.76
C LEU A 79 -15.66 2.11 1.40
N GLY A 80 -15.15 3.34 1.34
CA GLY A 80 -14.99 4.17 0.14
C GLY A 80 -13.57 4.34 -0.38
N PHE A 81 -12.53 3.74 0.23
CA PHE A 81 -11.15 3.94 -0.23
C PHE A 81 -10.83 3.15 -1.51
N PHE A 82 -11.38 1.96 -1.67
CA PHE A 82 -11.10 1.11 -2.82
C PHE A 82 -12.40 0.63 -3.45
N LYS A 83 -13.04 1.51 -4.22
CA LYS A 83 -13.80 1.04 -5.39
C LYS A 83 -12.79 0.62 -6.45
N ALA A 84 -12.07 -0.47 -6.19
CA ALA A 84 -11.37 -1.19 -7.23
C ALA A 84 -12.46 -1.68 -8.19
N ASN A 85 -12.51 -1.09 -9.38
CA ASN A 85 -13.12 -1.72 -10.53
C ASN A 85 -12.34 -3.01 -10.80
N LEU A 86 -12.72 -4.07 -10.10
CA LEU A 86 -12.53 -5.45 -10.52
C LEU A 86 -13.45 -5.69 -11.73
N ILE A 87 -13.12 -5.12 -12.89
CA ILE A 87 -13.79 -5.46 -14.14
C ILE A 87 -12.75 -5.66 -15.26
N ARG A 88 -12.41 -6.95 -15.37
CA ARG A 88 -12.11 -7.77 -16.56
C ARG A 88 -10.73 -7.73 -17.21
#